data_AF-A0A2M7F6B3-F1
#
_entry.id   AF-A0A2M7F6B3-F1
#
_cell.length_a   1.000
_cell.length_b   1.000
_cell.length_c   1.000
_cell.angle_alpha   90.00
_cell.angle_beta   90.00
_cell.angle_gamma   90.00
#
_symmetry.space_group_name_H-M   'P 1'
#
loop_
_entity.id
_entity.type
_entity.pdbx_description
1 polymer ?
#
loop_
_entity_poly.entity_id
_entity_poly.type
_entity_poly.pdbx_seq_one_letter_code
_entity_poly.pdbx_strand_id
1 'polypeptide(L)'
;MLILKMIVTLIIFLGLLFFANQNSTDVSIYYGMKGPIQLPLFLAILISFLAGMIIALFISYIEKFKLKGQIRALRREKKAMEGELNSLRRMPILESMTQRHPEEIPPDEPKGIV
;
A
#
# COMPACT_ATOMS: atom_id res chain seq x y z
N MET A 1 -18.13 27.10 -19.26
CA MET A 1 -18.84 25.83 -18.97
C MET A 1 -18.71 25.38 -17.52
N LEU A 2 -17.54 25.45 -16.87
CA LEU A 2 -17.38 25.07 -15.46
C LEU A 2 -18.20 25.96 -14.49
N ILE A 3 -18.20 27.28 -14.70
CA ILE A 3 -18.91 28.25 -13.86
C ILE A 3 -20.43 28.08 -13.95
N LEU A 4 -20.97 27.92 -15.16
CA LEU A 4 -22.39 27.64 -15.35
C LEU A 4 -22.80 26.32 -14.68
N LYS A 5 -21.99 25.26 -14.82
CA LYS A 5 -22.22 24.00 -14.10
C LYS A 5 -22.22 24.21 -12.59
N MET A 6 -21.27 24.96 -12.04
CA MET A 6 -21.21 25.26 -10.61
C MET A 6 -22.44 26.04 -10.12
N ILE A 7 -22.90 27.04 -10.88
CA ILE A 7 -24.11 27.81 -10.55
C ILE A 7 -25.35 26.92 -10.59
N VAL A 8 -25.51 26.10 -11.64
CA VAL A 8 -26.64 25.17 -11.76
C VAL A 8 -26.61 24.15 -10.62
N THR A 9 -25.45 23.57 -10.31
CA THR A 9 -25.28 22.65 -9.18
C THR A 9 -25.63 23.33 -7.85
N LEU A 10 -25.21 24.58 -7.65
CA LEU A 10 -25.53 25.34 -6.44
C LEU A 10 -27.04 25.59 -6.31
N ILE A 11 -27.72 26.00 -7.40
CA ILE A 11 -29.17 26.22 -7.40
C ILE A 11 -29.91 24.91 -7.09
N ILE A 12 -29.53 23.80 -7.72
CA ILE A 12 -30.11 22.48 -7.45
C ILE A 12 -29.90 22.08 -6.00
N PHE A 13 -28.69 22.29 -5.46
CA PHE A 13 -28.36 21.98 -4.07
C PHE A 13 -29.19 22.81 -3.08
N LEU A 14 -29.32 24.13 -3.31
CA LEU A 14 -30.19 25.00 -2.51
C LEU A 14 -31.66 24.58 -2.60
N GLY A 15 -32.14 24.22 -3.80
CA GLY A 15 -33.50 23.73 -4.01
C GLY A 15 -33.77 22.43 -3.24
N LEU A 16 -32.82 21.49 -3.25
CA LEU A 16 -32.88 20.26 -2.47
C LEU A 16 -32.91 20.53 -0.96
N LEU A 17 -32.07 21.45 -0.47
CA LEU A 17 -32.07 21.86 0.94
C LEU A 17 -33.40 22.48 1.35
N PHE A 18 -33.95 23.36 0.52
CA PHE A 18 -35.24 23.99 0.77
C PHE A 18 -36.37 22.95 0.79
N PHE A 19 -36.40 22.04 -0.19
CA PHE A 19 -37.36 20.93 -0.24
C PHE A 19 -37.26 20.01 0.98
N ALA A 20 -36.03 19.65 1.38
CA ALA A 20 -35.79 18.80 2.55
C ALA A 20 -36.21 19.48 3.86
N ASN A 21 -36.01 20.79 3.98
CA ASN A 21 -36.45 21.55 5.14
C ASN A 21 -37.99 21.63 5.21
N GLN A 22 -38.65 21.90 4.08
CA GLN A 22 -40.10 22.02 4.03
C GLN A 22 -40.83 20.67 4.26
N ASN A 23 -40.19 19.56 3.89
CA ASN A 23 -40.68 18.20 4.15
C ASN A 23 -40.00 17.59 5.39
N SER A 24 -39.46 18.40 6.29
CA SER A 24 -38.80 17.90 7.49
C SER A 24 -39.84 17.33 8.46
N THR A 25 -39.63 16.08 8.85
CA THR A 25 -40.32 15.45 9.98
C THR A 25 -39.30 15.26 11.08
N ASP A 26 -39.57 15.81 12.24
CA ASP A 26 -38.71 15.64 13.41
C ASP A 26 -38.82 14.21 13.94
N VAL A 27 -37.67 13.65 14.27
CA VAL A 27 -37.55 12.34 14.91
C VAL A 27 -36.83 12.48 16.25
N SER A 28 -37.29 11.72 17.23
CA SER A 28 -36.66 11.64 18.55
C SER A 28 -35.58 10.56 18.54
N ILE A 29 -34.34 10.96 18.70
CA ILE A 29 -33.19 10.05 18.79
C ILE A 29 -32.78 9.93 20.26
N TYR A 30 -32.78 8.70 20.77
CA TYR A 30 -32.29 8.39 22.10
C TYR A 30 -30.83 7.94 21.99
N TYR A 31 -29.91 8.72 22.57
CA TYR A 31 -28.47 8.42 22.53
C TYR A 31 -27.85 8.48 23.92
N GLY A 32 -27.47 7.31 24.44
CA GLY A 32 -26.88 7.17 25.78
C GLY A 32 -27.88 7.45 26.90
N MET A 33 -27.40 8.06 27.99
CA MET A 33 -28.20 8.38 29.19
C MET A 33 -28.83 9.79 29.16
N LYS A 34 -28.62 10.55 28.07
CA LYS A 34 -29.26 11.85 27.90
C LYS A 34 -30.62 11.64 27.21
N GLY A 35 -31.62 12.45 27.57
CA GLY A 35 -32.97 12.38 27.02
C GLY A 35 -33.03 12.53 25.50
N PRO A 36 -34.22 12.36 24.89
CA PRO A 36 -34.37 12.35 23.43
C PRO A 36 -33.93 13.68 22.82
N ILE A 37 -33.12 13.60 21.76
CA ILE A 37 -32.74 14.73 20.93
C ILE A 37 -33.68 14.74 19.73
N GLN A 38 -34.40 15.85 19.53
CA GLN A 38 -35.26 16.04 18.38
C GLN A 38 -34.45 16.65 17.24
N LEU A 39 -34.43 15.95 16.10
CA LEU A 39 -33.69 16.35 14.91
C LEU A 39 -34.55 16.02 13.68
N PRO A 40 -34.48 16.82 12.60
CA PRO A 40 -35.07 16.45 11.34
C PRO A 40 -34.53 15.11 10.83
N LEU A 41 -35.42 14.23 10.34
CA LEU A 41 -35.06 12.90 9.84
C LEU A 41 -33.92 12.92 8.81
N PHE A 42 -33.95 13.88 7.88
CA PHE A 42 -32.90 14.00 6.86
C PHE A 42 -31.52 14.22 7.48
N LEU A 43 -31.44 14.97 8.58
CA LEU A 43 -30.20 15.27 9.26
C LEU A 43 -29.69 14.05 10.03
N ALA A 44 -30.59 13.29 10.66
CA ALA A 44 -30.27 12.02 11.30
C ALA A 44 -29.67 11.01 10.32
N ILE A 45 -30.29 10.86 9.14
CA ILE A 45 -29.80 9.99 8.06
C ILE A 45 -28.44 10.48 7.56
N LEU A 46 -28.30 11.78 7.32
CA LEU A 46 -27.06 12.38 6.81
C LEU A 46 -25.89 12.17 7.78
N ILE A 47 -26.08 12.43 9.08
CA ILE A 47 -25.07 12.22 10.11
C ILE A 47 -24.67 10.75 10.20
N SER A 48 -25.65 9.83 10.19
CA SER A 48 -25.40 8.39 10.25
C SER A 48 -24.62 7.90 9.04
N PHE A 49 -24.99 8.37 7.85
CA PHE A 49 -24.27 8.06 6.62
C PHE A 49 -22.84 8.60 6.64
N LEU A 50 -22.65 9.85 7.08
CA LEU A 50 -21.34 10.47 7.15
C LEU A 50 -20.43 9.78 8.18
N ALA A 51 -20.99 9.36 9.32
CA ALA A 51 -20.28 8.55 10.31
C ALA A 51 -19.81 7.22 9.71
N GLY A 52 -20.70 6.51 9.00
CA GLY A 52 -20.34 5.28 8.27
C GLY A 52 -19.24 5.50 7.23
N MET A 53 -19.30 6.60 6.49
CA MET A 53 -18.27 6.97 5.51
C MET A 53 -16.92 7.24 6.18
N ILE A 54 -16.90 7.98 7.29
CA ILE A 54 -15.67 8.25 8.06
C ILE A 54 -15.06 6.92 8.52
N ILE A 55 -15.87 6.01 9.07
CA ILE A 55 -15.39 4.68 9.51
C ILE A 55 -14.79 3.92 8.33
N ALA A 56 -15.47 3.87 7.18
CA ALA A 56 -14.97 3.21 5.98
C ALA A 56 -13.64 3.82 5.47
N LEU A 57 -13.50 5.15 5.54
CA LEU A 57 -12.25 5.84 5.21
C LEU A 57 -11.11 5.45 6.17
N PHE A 58 -11.39 5.39 7.47
CA PHE A 58 -10.41 4.97 8.47
C PHE A 58 -9.94 3.52 8.25
N ILE A 59 -10.87 2.59 8.00
CA ILE A 59 -10.54 1.19 7.69
C ILE A 59 -9.67 1.13 6.42
N SER A 60 -10.10 1.79 5.36
CA SER A 60 -9.37 1.86 4.08
C SER A 60 -7.96 2.45 4.25
N TYR A 61 -7.82 3.43 5.14
CA TYR A 61 -6.52 4.02 5.46
C TYR A 61 -5.62 2.97 6.12
N ILE A 62 -6.09 2.31 7.19
CA ILE A 62 -5.31 1.30 7.93
C ILE A 62 -4.84 0.16 7.01
N GLU A 63 -5.70 -0.33 6.13
CA GLU A 63 -5.35 -1.38 5.15
C GLU A 63 -4.20 -0.95 4.24
N LYS A 64 -4.20 0.29 3.75
CA LYS A 64 -3.11 0.83 2.93
C LYS A 64 -1.79 0.87 3.69
N PHE A 65 -1.78 1.12 5.00
CA PHE A 65 -0.56 1.07 5.81
C PHE A 65 -0.03 -0.35 5.94
N LYS A 66 -0.90 -1.32 6.22
CA LYS A 66 -0.52 -2.75 6.31
C LYS A 66 0.08 -3.22 4.99
N LEU A 67 -0.55 -2.87 3.86
CA LEU A 67 -0.07 -3.25 2.54
C LEU A 67 1.31 -2.65 2.20
N LYS A 68 1.53 -1.37 2.55
CA LYS A 68 2.87 -0.76 2.42
C LYS A 68 3.94 -1.46 3.26
N GLY A 69 3.57 -1.92 4.46
CA GLY A 69 4.43 -2.73 5.32
C GLY A 69 4.81 -4.06 4.67
N GLN A 70 3.82 -4.79 4.15
CA GLN A 70 4.04 -6.05 3.44
C GLN A 70 4.94 -5.89 2.22
N ILE A 71 4.74 -4.84 1.42
CA ILE A 71 5.60 -4.55 0.26
C ILE A 71 7.06 -4.34 0.69
N ARG A 72 7.29 -3.63 1.80
CA ARG A 72 8.65 -3.41 2.32
C ARG A 72 9.28 -4.71 2.83
N ALA A 73 8.52 -5.54 3.54
CA ALA A 73 8.99 -6.83 4.03
C ALA A 73 9.37 -7.75 2.86
N LEU A 74 8.49 -7.90 1.88
CA LEU A 74 8.71 -8.77 0.71
C LEU A 74 9.91 -8.31 -0.14
N ARG A 75 10.12 -6.99 -0.27
CA ARG A 75 11.32 -6.45 -0.95
C ARG A 75 12.62 -6.76 -0.19
N ARG A 76 12.59 -6.73 1.14
CA ARG A 76 13.77 -7.08 1.96
C ARG A 76 14.09 -8.56 1.82
N GLU A 77 13.07 -9.42 1.87
CA GLU A 77 13.22 -10.87 1.72
C GLU A 77 13.77 -11.25 0.33
N LYS A 78 13.24 -10.65 -0.74
CA LYS A 78 13.76 -10.83 -2.10
C LYS A 78 15.25 -10.46 -2.19
N LYS A 79 15.64 -9.33 -1.60
CA LYS A 79 17.04 -8.87 -1.61
C LYS A 79 17.96 -9.80 -0.80
N ALA A 80 17.47 -10.36 0.30
CA ALA A 80 18.22 -11.33 1.10
C ALA A 80 18.47 -12.63 0.31
N MET A 81 17.41 -13.20 -0.29
CA MET A 81 17.52 -14.39 -1.16
C MET A 81 18.45 -14.16 -2.36
N GLU A 82 18.39 -13.00 -3.02
CA GLU A 82 19.32 -12.66 -4.11
C GLU A 82 20.78 -12.54 -3.62
N GLY A 83 20.99 -12.10 -2.37
CA GLY A 83 22.30 -12.06 -1.73
C GLY A 83 22.85 -13.46 -1.43
N GLU A 84 22.02 -14.35 -0.89
CA GLU A 84 22.37 -15.75 -0.61
C GLU A 84 22.72 -16.51 -1.89
N LEU A 85 21.92 -16.36 -2.95
CA LEU A 85 22.20 -16.96 -4.25
C LEU A 85 23.53 -16.46 -4.83
N ASN A 86 23.82 -15.17 -4.71
CA ASN A 86 25.11 -14.60 -5.13
C ASN A 86 26.29 -15.10 -4.27
N SER A 87 26.08 -15.34 -2.97
CA SER A 87 27.11 -15.88 -2.08
C SER A 87 27.42 -17.34 -2.39
N LEU A 88 26.40 -18.15 -2.67
CA LEU A 88 26.53 -19.55 -3.10
C LEU A 88 27.21 -19.63 -4.47
N ARG A 89 26.88 -18.73 -5.40
CA ARG A 89 27.54 -18.65 -6.71
C ARG A 89 29.02 -18.26 -6.64
N ARG A 90 29.42 -17.59 -5.55
CA ARG A 90 30.80 -17.16 -5.28
C ARG A 90 31.57 -18.16 -4.44
N MET A 91 30.96 -19.26 -3.98
CA MET A 91 31.76 -20.38 -3.50
C MET A 91 32.64 -20.85 -4.65
N PRO A 92 33.95 -21.01 -4.41
CA PRO A 92 34.88 -21.34 -5.46
C PRO A 92 34.39 -22.60 -6.15
N ILE A 93 34.61 -22.63 -7.45
CA ILE A 93 34.72 -23.85 -8.24
C ILE A 93 35.93 -24.63 -7.66
N LEU A 94 35.80 -25.13 -6.42
CA LEU A 94 36.85 -25.77 -5.64
C LEU A 94 37.23 -27.11 -6.28
N GLU A 95 36.41 -27.57 -7.23
CA GLU A 95 36.58 -28.79 -7.98
C GLU A 95 37.50 -28.63 -9.21
N SER A 96 37.70 -27.41 -9.73
CA SER A 96 38.51 -27.20 -10.94
C SER A 96 39.99 -26.89 -10.69
N MET A 97 40.39 -26.62 -9.43
CA MET A 97 41.80 -26.38 -9.08
C MET A 97 42.56 -27.66 -8.69
N THR A 98 41.88 -28.77 -8.41
CA THR A 98 42.49 -30.04 -8.04
C THR A 98 43.12 -30.78 -9.23
N GLN A 99 42.94 -30.29 -10.47
CA GLN A 99 43.45 -30.94 -11.70
C GLN A 99 44.77 -30.39 -12.26
N ARG A 100 45.37 -29.33 -11.69
CA ARG A 100 46.73 -28.92 -12.12
C ARG A 100 47.79 -29.70 -11.35
N HIS A 101 48.08 -30.87 -11.90
CA HIS A 101 49.23 -31.72 -11.60
C HIS A 101 50.55 -30.91 -11.67
N PRO A 102 51.52 -31.10 -10.74
CA PRO A 102 52.80 -30.38 -10.74
C PRO A 102 53.70 -30.81 -11.91
N GLU A 103 54.46 -29.84 -12.43
CA GLU A 103 55.47 -29.99 -13.50
C GLU A 103 56.52 -31.08 -13.20
N GLU A 104 56.71 -32.01 -14.13
CA GLU A 104 57.98 -32.75 -14.29
C GLU A 104 58.93 -31.89 -15.16
N ILE A 105 60.08 -31.53 -14.60
CA ILE A 105 61.16 -30.78 -15.26
C ILE A 105 62.01 -31.78 -16.07
N PRO A 106 62.19 -31.63 -17.39
CA PRO A 106 63.13 -32.47 -18.15
C PRO A 106 64.58 -32.04 -17.88
N PRO A 107 65.55 -32.97 -17.85
CA PRO A 107 66.94 -32.65 -17.53
C PRO A 107 67.66 -31.98 -18.72
N ASP A 108 68.54 -31.05 -18.35
CA ASP A 108 69.44 -30.24 -19.18
C ASP A 108 70.03 -30.94 -20.41
N GLU A 109 69.86 -30.31 -21.59
CA GLU A 109 70.69 -30.61 -22.77
C GLU A 109 71.68 -29.45 -23.01
N PRO A 110 73.01 -29.68 -22.96
CA PRO A 110 73.99 -28.62 -23.11
C PRO A 110 74.15 -28.22 -24.57
N LYS A 111 74.19 -26.91 -24.82
CA LYS A 111 74.44 -26.30 -26.13
C LYS A 111 75.80 -26.73 -26.70
N GLY A 112 75.78 -27.45 -27.81
CA GLY A 112 76.97 -27.84 -28.59
C GLY A 112 77.01 -27.13 -29.93
N ILE A 113 78.12 -26.41 -30.13
CA ILE A 113 78.66 -25.75 -31.34
C ILE A 113 78.91 -26.84 -32.41
N VAL A 114 78.51 -26.71 -33.69
CA VAL A 114 79.11 -26.00 -34.84
C VAL A 114 78.06 -26.03 -35.97
#